data_AF-A0AAW4PU00-F1
#
_entry.id   AF-A0AAW4PU00-F1
#
_cell.length_a   1.000
_cell.length_b   1.000
_cell.length_c   1.000
_cell.angle_alpha   90.00
_cell.angle_beta   90.00
_cell.angle_gamma   90.00
#
_symmetry.space_group_name_H-M   'P 1'
#
loop_
_entity.id
_entity.type
_entity.pdbx_description
1 polymer ?
#
loop_
_entity_poly.entity_id
_entity_poly.type
_entity_poly.pdbx_seq_one_letter_code
_entity_poly.pdbx_strand_id
1 'polypeptide(L)'
;MKLREIFPSASVAHEEPIPKIEHTADVLVTFERPVFPYGNGIAVEFRPTNDDKQVDAISSEVLRAGYTVYWAYQEDFDGHDMSFREDQLRTPWPHAIPITEDIDGYSEVVQQLLKPDSPDAVEISVPFPDEYLRAHALEVVPPLRGYYDSGTSPDGWQKISSISLHGKGTERAWVNVIQAPSDHVFLEFWKKDMDKRNSSYLICHIGEELPDLFEQFMDSAQTWFKRGYSNENSDLWVSGPSISFCGTSLCESWLSLAKTPRGPVRIIIGRKDLKGNTRTWSVPYRKGDLSRLAALRHPVKQVFSETG
;
A
#
# COMPACT_ATOMS: atom_id res chain seq x y z
N MET A 1 32.96 -38.72 29.61
CA MET A 1 34.34 -38.84 29.08
C MET A 1 34.41 -38.56 27.57
N LYS A 2 33.40 -38.95 26.79
CA LYS A 2 33.33 -38.78 25.32
C LYS A 2 33.58 -37.36 24.79
N LEU A 3 33.02 -36.31 25.41
CA LEU A 3 33.23 -34.92 24.94
C LEU A 3 34.70 -34.46 25.04
N ARG A 4 35.47 -34.98 26.00
CA ARG A 4 36.92 -34.72 26.10
C ARG A 4 37.71 -35.45 25.02
N GLU A 5 37.19 -36.56 24.49
CA GLU A 5 37.80 -37.26 23.35
C GLU A 5 37.52 -36.52 22.04
N ILE A 6 36.31 -35.99 21.87
CA ILE A 6 35.87 -35.27 20.66
C ILE A 6 36.49 -33.87 20.61
N PHE A 7 36.57 -33.19 21.76
CA PHE A 7 37.11 -31.84 21.89
C PHE A 7 38.29 -31.81 22.88
N PRO A 8 39.47 -32.34 22.48
CA PRO A 8 40.61 -32.51 23.38
C PRO A 8 41.21 -31.19 23.87
N SER A 9 40.98 -30.09 23.16
CA SER A 9 41.41 -28.74 23.52
C SER A 9 40.38 -27.95 24.34
N ALA A 10 39.22 -28.53 24.63
CA ALA A 10 38.15 -27.87 25.38
C ALA A 10 38.18 -28.21 26.87
N SER A 11 37.73 -27.26 27.70
CA SER A 11 37.47 -27.52 29.11
C SER A 11 36.04 -28.05 29.26
N VAL A 12 35.86 -29.13 30.01
CA VAL A 12 34.54 -29.77 30.23
C VAL A 12 34.22 -29.80 31.72
N ALA A 13 33.17 -29.08 32.10
CA ALA A 13 32.65 -28.95 33.46
C ALA A 13 31.20 -29.45 33.54
N HIS A 14 30.78 -29.90 34.72
CA HIS A 14 29.42 -30.36 35.00
C HIS A 14 28.70 -29.30 35.84
N GLU A 15 27.41 -29.08 35.58
CA GLU A 15 26.57 -28.13 36.32
C GLU A 15 27.19 -26.71 36.36
N GLU A 16 27.61 -26.20 35.20
CA GLU A 16 28.33 -24.93 35.09
C GLU A 16 27.42 -23.82 34.50
N PRO A 17 27.42 -22.60 35.07
CA PRO A 17 26.67 -21.49 34.51
C PRO A 17 27.19 -21.08 33.13
N ILE A 18 26.28 -20.83 32.19
CA ILE A 18 26.64 -20.31 30.88
C ILE A 18 26.87 -18.79 31.00
N PRO A 19 28.05 -18.28 30.61
CA PRO A 19 28.32 -16.85 30.67
C PRO A 19 27.27 -16.03 29.92
N LYS A 20 26.86 -14.90 30.52
CA LYS A 20 25.90 -13.91 29.99
C LYS A 20 24.41 -14.29 30.07
N ILE A 21 24.05 -15.46 30.59
CA ILE A 21 22.65 -15.86 30.80
C ILE A 21 22.46 -16.48 32.19
N GLU A 22 21.22 -16.50 32.68
CA GLU A 22 20.86 -17.09 33.98
C GLU A 22 20.51 -18.59 33.84
N HIS A 23 21.28 -19.32 33.03
CA HIS A 23 21.09 -20.76 32.80
C HIS A 23 22.36 -21.54 33.15
N THR A 24 22.18 -22.69 33.80
CA THR A 24 23.26 -23.62 34.17
C THR A 24 23.11 -24.88 33.35
N ALA A 25 24.16 -25.24 32.59
CA ALA A 25 24.13 -26.43 31.76
C ALA A 25 24.50 -27.67 32.56
N ASP A 26 23.86 -28.81 32.26
CA ASP A 26 24.22 -30.10 32.87
C ASP A 26 25.69 -30.44 32.60
N VAL A 27 26.16 -30.19 31.37
CA VAL A 27 27.58 -30.19 31.02
C VAL A 27 27.91 -29.02 30.10
N LEU A 28 28.96 -28.27 30.43
CA LEU A 28 29.45 -27.17 29.61
C LEU A 28 30.84 -27.49 29.06
N VAL A 29 30.95 -27.48 27.73
CA VAL A 29 32.22 -27.54 27.00
C VAL A 29 32.60 -26.11 26.62
N THR A 30 33.77 -25.63 27.04
CA THR A 30 34.25 -24.27 26.73
C THR A 30 35.55 -24.32 25.93
N PHE A 31 35.67 -23.43 24.95
CA PHE A 31 36.88 -23.26 24.15
C PHE A 31 37.64 -21.99 24.59
N GLU A 32 38.97 -22.02 24.54
CA GLU A 32 39.80 -20.83 24.83
C GLU A 32 39.51 -19.68 23.84
N ARG A 33 39.17 -20.03 22.60
CA ARG A 33 38.70 -19.11 21.56
C ARG A 33 37.50 -19.73 20.84
N PRO A 34 36.55 -18.93 20.32
CA PRO A 34 35.40 -19.47 19.62
C PRO A 34 35.80 -20.37 18.44
N VAL A 35 35.15 -21.53 18.32
CA VAL A 35 35.43 -22.52 17.27
C VAL A 35 34.21 -22.63 16.36
N PHE A 36 34.38 -22.52 15.04
CA PHE A 36 33.29 -22.76 14.10
C PHE A 36 33.00 -24.27 13.95
N PRO A 37 31.72 -24.73 13.94
CA PRO A 37 30.48 -23.95 14.06
C PRO A 37 30.00 -23.76 15.52
N TYR A 38 30.76 -24.24 16.50
CA TYR A 38 30.35 -24.38 17.90
C TYR A 38 30.32 -23.10 18.74
N GLY A 39 30.81 -21.98 18.22
CA GLY A 39 30.85 -20.71 18.95
C GLY A 39 31.76 -20.77 20.18
N ASN A 40 31.32 -20.19 21.30
CA ASN A 40 32.08 -20.11 22.55
C ASN A 40 32.22 -21.46 23.28
N GLY A 41 31.40 -22.45 22.90
CA GLY A 41 31.31 -23.72 23.61
C GLY A 41 30.04 -24.50 23.27
N ILE A 42 29.90 -25.66 23.88
CA ILE A 42 28.71 -26.53 23.74
C ILE A 42 28.08 -26.70 25.11
N ALA A 43 26.85 -26.24 25.27
CA ALA A 43 25.99 -26.55 26.41
C ALA A 43 25.24 -27.85 26.10
N VAL A 44 25.40 -28.83 26.97
CA VAL A 44 24.75 -30.14 26.87
C VAL A 44 23.68 -30.19 27.96
N GLU A 45 22.45 -30.45 27.54
CA GLU A 45 21.28 -30.52 28.39
C GLU A 45 20.67 -31.92 28.28
N PHE A 46 20.35 -32.54 29.41
CA PHE A 46 19.64 -33.81 29.44
C PHE A 46 18.14 -33.55 29.45
N ARG A 47 17.41 -34.19 28.52
CA ARG A 47 15.95 -34.09 28.46
C ARG A 47 15.28 -35.28 29.17
N PRO A 48 14.53 -35.08 30.28
CA PRO A 48 13.86 -36.20 30.93
C PRO A 48 12.44 -36.48 30.40
N THR A 49 11.72 -35.54 29.74
CA THR A 49 10.35 -35.78 29.21
C THR A 49 9.84 -34.68 28.23
N ASN A 50 8.77 -34.98 27.49
CA ASN A 50 8.18 -34.25 26.35
C ASN A 50 7.55 -32.86 26.66
N ASP A 51 8.30 -31.87 27.15
CA ASP A 51 7.90 -30.46 27.07
C ASP A 51 8.72 -29.71 26.01
N ASP A 52 8.20 -29.61 24.78
CA ASP A 52 8.91 -28.99 23.64
C ASP A 52 9.08 -27.47 23.81
N LYS A 53 8.25 -26.82 24.64
CA LYS A 53 8.29 -25.36 24.81
C LYS A 53 9.50 -24.91 25.62
N GLN A 54 9.93 -25.69 26.61
CA GLN A 54 11.12 -25.37 27.41
C GLN A 54 12.41 -25.59 26.60
N VAL A 55 12.44 -26.65 25.77
CA VAL A 55 13.57 -26.94 24.88
C VAL A 55 13.87 -25.78 23.95
N ASP A 56 12.85 -25.22 23.30
CA ASP A 56 13.05 -24.11 22.36
C ASP A 56 13.42 -22.80 23.06
N ALA A 57 12.88 -22.54 24.26
CA ALA A 57 13.22 -21.36 25.05
C ALA A 57 14.69 -21.37 25.49
N ILE A 58 15.13 -22.46 26.12
CA ILE A 58 16.52 -22.65 26.55
C ILE A 58 17.45 -22.65 25.34
N SER A 59 17.11 -23.38 24.27
CA SER A 59 17.92 -23.38 23.05
C SER A 59 18.12 -21.97 22.50
N SER A 60 17.07 -21.16 22.45
CA SER A 60 17.14 -19.78 21.94
C SER A 60 18.04 -18.90 22.81
N GLU A 61 17.98 -19.06 24.12
CA GLU A 61 18.79 -18.31 25.08
C GLU A 61 20.28 -18.68 24.99
N VAL A 62 20.58 -19.98 24.94
CA VAL A 62 21.95 -20.51 24.78
C VAL A 62 22.56 -20.09 23.43
N LEU A 63 21.79 -20.18 22.35
CA LEU A 63 22.22 -19.73 21.01
C LEU A 63 22.51 -18.22 21.00
N ARG A 64 21.70 -17.40 21.68
CA ARG A 64 21.92 -15.96 21.87
C ARG A 64 23.08 -15.63 22.81
N ALA A 65 23.56 -16.57 23.62
CA ALA A 65 24.81 -16.42 24.36
C ALA A 65 26.04 -16.76 23.49
N GLY A 66 25.84 -17.25 22.27
CA GLY A 66 26.89 -17.67 21.35
C GLY A 66 27.43 -19.07 21.62
N TYR A 67 26.65 -19.93 22.29
CA TYR A 67 26.98 -21.33 22.55
C TYR A 67 26.11 -22.25 21.69
N THR A 68 26.66 -23.39 21.27
CA THR A 68 25.89 -24.49 20.69
C THR A 68 25.14 -25.22 21.78
N VAL A 69 23.91 -25.63 21.51
CA VAL A 69 23.14 -26.49 22.42
C VAL A 69 23.06 -27.92 21.87
N TYR A 70 23.32 -28.90 22.72
CA TYR A 70 23.13 -30.32 22.47
C TYR A 70 22.10 -30.86 23.47
N TRP A 71 20.98 -31.36 22.96
CA TRP A 71 19.99 -32.02 23.79
C TRP A 71 20.25 -33.53 23.78
N ALA A 72 20.75 -34.05 24.89
CA ALA A 72 20.93 -35.49 25.08
C ALA A 72 19.61 -36.12 25.49
N TYR A 73 19.18 -37.15 24.76
CA TYR A 73 18.01 -37.94 25.08
C TYR A 73 18.42 -39.22 25.80
N GLN A 74 17.50 -39.83 26.56
CA GLN A 74 17.76 -41.11 27.23
C GLN A 74 18.23 -42.20 26.26
N GLU A 75 17.74 -42.17 25.01
CA GLU A 75 18.10 -43.09 23.93
C GLU A 75 19.54 -42.95 23.46
N ASP A 76 20.22 -41.83 23.75
CA ASP A 76 21.60 -41.59 23.37
C ASP A 76 22.61 -42.24 24.34
N PHE A 77 22.13 -42.83 25.43
CA PHE A 77 22.95 -43.48 26.46
C PHE A 77 22.82 -45.01 26.43
N ASP A 78 23.97 -45.70 26.37
CA ASP A 78 24.08 -47.13 26.67
C ASP A 78 24.86 -47.28 28.00
N GLY A 79 24.12 -47.51 29.09
CA GLY A 79 24.66 -47.47 30.44
C GLY A 79 25.16 -46.08 30.83
N HIS A 80 26.49 -45.91 30.94
CA HIS A 80 27.14 -44.63 31.27
C HIS A 80 27.81 -43.97 30.05
N ASP A 81 27.75 -44.61 28.89
CA ASP A 81 28.38 -44.14 27.67
C ASP A 81 27.36 -43.42 26.79
N MET A 82 27.65 -42.16 26.47
CA MET A 82 26.82 -41.33 25.59
C MET A 82 27.37 -41.36 24.16
N SER A 83 26.48 -41.62 23.20
CA SER A 83 26.77 -41.42 21.78
C SER A 83 26.54 -39.96 21.41
N PHE A 84 27.58 -39.29 20.90
CA PHE A 84 27.48 -37.88 20.49
C PHE A 84 27.03 -37.80 19.04
N ARG A 85 25.92 -37.11 18.80
CA ARG A 85 25.24 -37.04 17.52
C ARG A 85 25.23 -35.63 16.95
N GLU A 86 26.03 -35.39 15.91
CA GLU A 86 26.15 -34.04 15.33
C GLU A 86 24.82 -33.49 14.80
N ASP A 87 23.88 -34.36 14.39
CA ASP A 87 22.55 -33.98 13.91
C ASP A 87 21.62 -33.42 15.00
N GLN A 88 21.96 -33.59 16.28
CA GLN A 88 21.22 -33.01 17.41
C GLN A 88 21.78 -31.65 17.86
N LEU A 89 22.90 -31.20 17.29
CA LEU A 89 23.49 -29.90 17.63
C LEU A 89 22.70 -28.77 16.97
N ARG A 90 22.27 -27.81 17.78
CA ARG A 90 21.82 -26.50 17.28
C ARG A 90 22.94 -25.51 17.50
N THR A 91 23.55 -25.06 16.39
CA THR A 91 24.70 -24.16 16.39
C THR A 91 24.29 -22.70 16.32
N PRO A 92 25.06 -21.75 16.91
CA PRO A 92 24.79 -20.32 16.81
C PRO A 92 24.69 -19.81 15.38
N TRP A 93 25.31 -20.50 14.41
CA TRP A 93 25.14 -20.20 13.00
C TRP A 93 24.60 -21.42 12.26
N PRO A 94 23.50 -21.34 11.49
CA PRO A 94 22.65 -20.18 11.23
C PRO A 94 21.52 -19.96 12.26
N HIS A 95 21.49 -20.71 13.37
CA HIS A 95 20.29 -20.77 14.22
C HIS A 95 20.20 -19.68 15.32
N ALA A 96 21.27 -18.93 15.60
CA ALA A 96 21.16 -17.75 16.45
C ALA A 96 20.61 -16.56 15.67
N ILE A 97 19.71 -15.83 16.31
CA ILE A 97 19.39 -14.46 15.93
C ILE A 97 20.70 -13.67 16.17
N PRO A 98 21.25 -12.94 15.18
CA PRO A 98 22.51 -12.21 15.33
C PRO A 98 22.48 -11.34 16.60
N ILE A 99 23.44 -11.57 17.51
CA ILE A 99 23.51 -10.88 18.82
C ILE A 99 24.17 -9.51 18.71
N THR A 100 24.86 -9.23 17.60
CA THR A 100 25.50 -7.94 17.38
C THR A 100 24.61 -7.07 16.51
N GLU A 101 23.87 -6.17 17.13
CA GLU A 101 23.44 -4.92 16.48
C GLU A 101 24.63 -3.99 16.17
N ASP A 102 25.85 -4.37 16.58
CA ASP A 102 27.07 -3.58 16.41
C ASP A 102 28.06 -4.14 15.38
N ILE A 103 28.62 -3.19 14.63
CA ILE A 103 29.51 -3.32 13.47
C ILE A 103 30.99 -3.33 13.86
N ASP A 104 31.29 -3.45 15.16
CA ASP A 104 32.64 -3.43 15.70
C ASP A 104 33.47 -4.60 15.15
N GLY A 105 34.55 -4.26 14.45
CA GLY A 105 35.46 -5.20 13.80
C GLY A 105 35.49 -5.13 12.28
N TYR A 106 34.48 -4.51 11.65
CA TYR A 106 34.56 -4.15 10.23
C TYR A 106 35.47 -2.93 10.04
N SER A 107 36.08 -2.78 8.86
CA SER A 107 36.84 -1.57 8.55
C SER A 107 35.90 -0.35 8.56
N GLU A 108 36.43 0.83 8.88
CA GLU A 108 35.65 2.07 8.97
C GLU A 108 34.78 2.34 7.73
N VAL A 109 35.29 2.01 6.54
CA VAL A 109 34.54 2.10 5.28
C VAL A 109 33.33 1.16 5.23
N VAL A 110 33.47 -0.06 5.73
CA VAL A 110 32.37 -1.05 5.77
C VAL A 110 31.37 -0.67 6.86
N GLN A 111 31.84 -0.13 7.99
CA GLN A 111 31.00 0.41 9.04
C GLN A 111 30.12 1.57 8.53
N GLN A 112 30.70 2.52 7.77
CA GLN A 112 29.98 3.63 7.14
C GLN A 112 28.95 3.20 6.09
N LEU A 113 29.21 2.10 5.36
CA LEU A 113 28.24 1.56 4.40
C LEU A 113 27.06 0.85 5.08
N LEU A 114 27.29 0.26 6.26
CA LEU A 114 26.29 -0.53 6.99
C LEU A 114 25.45 0.32 7.96
N LYS A 115 26.04 1.36 8.55
CA LYS A 115 25.35 2.44 9.27
C LYS A 115 25.69 3.75 8.55
N PRO A 116 25.07 4.04 7.39
CA PRO A 116 25.24 5.36 6.80
C PRO A 116 24.84 6.38 7.87
N ASP A 117 25.71 7.35 8.14
CA ASP A 117 25.28 8.58 8.81
C ASP A 117 23.96 8.96 8.17
N SER A 118 22.94 9.26 8.99
CA SER A 118 21.64 9.72 8.48
C SER A 118 21.96 10.69 7.37
N PRO A 119 21.70 10.36 6.08
CA PRO A 119 22.27 11.12 4.99
C PRO A 119 21.90 12.55 5.28
N ASP A 120 22.90 13.46 5.35
CA ASP A 120 22.64 14.90 5.41
C ASP A 120 21.47 15.11 4.49
N ALA A 121 20.32 15.54 5.03
CA ALA A 121 19.07 15.46 4.30
C ALA A 121 19.25 16.30 3.03
N VAL A 122 19.62 15.64 1.93
CA VAL A 122 19.91 16.32 0.70
C VAL A 122 18.53 16.71 0.22
N GLU A 123 18.20 17.99 0.41
CA GLU A 123 17.02 18.57 -0.19
C GLU A 123 17.22 18.55 -1.71
N ILE A 124 16.89 17.41 -2.32
CA ILE A 124 16.85 17.28 -3.76
C ILE A 124 15.55 17.95 -4.19
N SER A 125 15.68 19.15 -4.74
CA SER A 125 14.57 19.79 -5.46
C SER A 125 14.32 19.01 -6.74
N VAL A 126 13.26 18.20 -6.75
CA VAL A 126 12.77 17.54 -7.97
C VAL A 126 11.69 18.43 -8.56
N PRO A 127 11.98 19.23 -9.60
CA PRO A 127 10.95 20.03 -10.24
C PRO A 127 9.93 19.11 -10.90
N PHE A 128 8.64 19.37 -10.67
CA PHE A 128 7.60 18.71 -11.45
C PHE A 128 7.73 19.11 -12.92
N PRO A 129 7.61 18.18 -13.88
CA PRO A 129 7.62 18.54 -15.28
C PRO A 129 6.52 19.57 -15.58
N ASP A 130 6.84 20.67 -16.24
CA ASP A 130 5.89 21.76 -16.54
C ASP A 130 4.64 21.28 -17.27
N GLU A 131 4.78 20.27 -18.11
CA GLU A 131 3.67 19.64 -18.83
C GLU A 131 2.74 18.88 -17.88
N TYR A 132 3.30 18.20 -16.86
CA TYR A 132 2.52 17.53 -15.83
C TYR A 132 1.76 18.55 -14.97
N LEU A 133 2.42 19.64 -14.55
CA LEU A 133 1.72 20.71 -13.82
C LEU A 133 0.63 21.35 -14.66
N ARG A 134 0.86 21.65 -15.94
CA ARG A 134 -0.18 22.20 -16.82
C ARG A 134 -1.38 21.26 -16.98
N ALA A 135 -1.15 19.95 -17.01
CA ALA A 135 -2.23 18.97 -17.03
C ALA A 135 -2.91 18.83 -15.65
N HIS A 136 -2.17 18.77 -14.56
CA HIS A 136 -2.69 18.31 -13.26
C HIS A 136 -2.79 19.40 -12.17
N ALA A 137 -2.49 20.66 -12.46
CA ALA A 137 -2.49 21.75 -11.47
C ALA A 137 -3.81 21.84 -10.69
N LEU A 138 -4.94 21.77 -11.40
CA LEU A 138 -6.28 21.83 -10.78
C LEU A 138 -6.59 20.62 -9.88
N GLU A 139 -5.87 19.52 -10.08
CA GLU A 139 -5.99 18.34 -9.22
C GLU A 139 -5.22 18.51 -7.92
N VAL A 140 -4.06 19.17 -7.95
CA VAL A 140 -3.25 19.44 -6.75
C VAL A 140 -3.89 20.56 -5.92
N VAL A 141 -4.41 21.58 -6.61
CA VAL A 141 -5.02 22.75 -5.99
C VAL A 141 -6.39 23.01 -6.63
N PRO A 142 -7.48 22.50 -6.04
CA PRO A 142 -8.83 22.78 -6.52
C PRO A 142 -9.12 24.29 -6.50
N PRO A 143 -9.70 24.86 -7.56
CA PRO A 143 -9.84 26.32 -7.69
C PRO A 143 -10.69 26.99 -6.61
N LEU A 144 -11.67 26.26 -6.06
CA LEU A 144 -12.60 26.74 -5.04
C LEU A 144 -12.25 26.21 -3.65
N ARG A 145 -11.02 25.70 -3.42
CA ARG A 145 -10.62 25.15 -2.12
C ARG A 145 -10.76 26.21 -1.02
N GLY A 146 -11.65 25.94 -0.06
CA GLY A 146 -11.98 26.88 1.03
C GLY A 146 -13.03 27.93 0.67
N TYR A 147 -13.48 27.98 -0.59
CA TYR A 147 -14.41 28.98 -1.13
C TYR A 147 -15.67 28.35 -1.76
N TYR A 148 -15.94 27.07 -1.49
CA TYR A 148 -17.14 26.39 -2.01
C TYR A 148 -18.45 26.98 -1.47
N ASP A 149 -18.44 27.54 -0.25
CA ASP A 149 -19.61 28.17 0.37
C ASP A 149 -19.86 29.57 -0.19
N SER A 150 -18.80 30.36 -0.45
CA SER A 150 -18.91 31.64 -1.15
C SER A 150 -19.21 31.47 -2.64
N GLY A 151 -18.84 30.32 -3.21
CA GLY A 151 -18.98 30.03 -4.63
C GLY A 151 -18.03 30.85 -5.51
N THR A 152 -17.14 31.65 -4.95
CA THR A 152 -16.16 32.47 -5.69
C THR A 152 -14.82 32.46 -4.97
N SER A 153 -13.72 32.18 -5.68
CA SER A 153 -12.35 32.25 -5.14
C SER A 153 -11.71 33.64 -5.34
N PRO A 154 -10.67 34.00 -4.57
CA PRO A 154 -9.93 35.25 -4.76
C PRO A 154 -9.31 35.37 -6.15
N ASP A 155 -8.98 34.24 -6.77
CA ASP A 155 -8.41 34.18 -8.12
C ASP A 155 -9.48 34.35 -9.22
N GLY A 156 -10.75 34.59 -8.86
CA GLY A 156 -11.84 34.88 -9.79
C GLY A 156 -12.59 33.66 -10.33
N TRP A 157 -12.33 32.46 -9.81
CA TRP A 157 -13.11 31.27 -10.18
C TRP A 157 -14.50 31.33 -9.58
N GLN A 158 -15.50 30.89 -10.34
CA GLN A 158 -16.90 30.93 -9.92
C GLN A 158 -17.55 29.56 -10.00
N LYS A 159 -18.37 29.23 -9.01
CA LYS A 159 -19.26 28.08 -9.00
C LYS A 159 -20.61 28.48 -9.58
N ILE A 160 -20.88 28.02 -10.79
CA ILE A 160 -22.13 28.33 -11.50
C ILE A 160 -23.29 27.49 -10.99
N SER A 161 -23.05 26.19 -10.81
CA SER A 161 -24.11 25.26 -10.40
C SER A 161 -23.57 24.04 -9.68
N SER A 162 -24.47 23.31 -9.02
CA SER A 162 -24.17 22.08 -8.31
C SER A 162 -25.33 21.11 -8.48
N ILE A 163 -25.03 19.93 -9.00
CA ILE A 163 -26.03 18.89 -9.24
C ILE A 163 -25.69 17.67 -8.39
N SER A 164 -26.58 17.33 -7.47
CA SER A 164 -26.44 16.09 -6.71
C SER A 164 -26.80 14.91 -7.61
N LEU A 165 -25.93 13.89 -7.67
CA LEU A 165 -26.23 12.62 -8.33
C LEU A 165 -27.00 11.72 -7.36
N HIS A 166 -26.43 11.48 -6.18
CA HIS A 166 -27.15 10.86 -5.08
C HIS A 166 -26.60 11.32 -3.72
N GLY A 167 -27.52 11.55 -2.78
CA GLY A 167 -27.21 12.05 -1.43
C GLY A 167 -27.73 11.17 -0.28
N LYS A 168 -28.31 10.00 -0.58
CA LYS A 168 -28.83 9.06 0.42
C LYS A 168 -27.80 7.98 0.76
N GLY A 169 -27.74 7.54 2.01
CA GLY A 169 -26.75 6.56 2.46
C GLY A 169 -25.39 7.21 2.80
N THR A 170 -24.38 6.37 2.91
CA THR A 170 -23.04 6.74 3.41
C THR A 170 -22.19 7.41 2.32
N GLU A 171 -22.44 7.11 1.05
CA GLU A 171 -21.78 7.77 -0.09
C GLU A 171 -22.65 8.88 -0.69
N ARG A 172 -22.06 10.06 -0.86
CA ARG A 172 -22.63 11.20 -1.58
C ARG A 172 -21.82 11.50 -2.83
N ALA A 173 -22.51 11.78 -3.92
CA ALA A 173 -21.89 12.18 -5.18
C ALA A 173 -22.60 13.39 -5.78
N TRP A 174 -21.82 14.35 -6.29
CA TRP A 174 -22.33 15.55 -6.95
C TRP A 174 -21.35 16.05 -8.00
N VAL A 175 -21.83 16.92 -8.88
CA VAL A 175 -21.05 17.55 -9.93
C VAL A 175 -21.22 19.06 -9.80
N ASN A 176 -20.11 19.79 -9.71
CA ASN A 176 -20.13 21.25 -9.81
C ASN A 176 -19.84 21.67 -11.25
N VAL A 177 -20.50 22.73 -11.69
CA VAL A 177 -20.13 23.48 -12.89
C VAL A 177 -19.37 24.71 -12.40
N ILE A 178 -18.11 24.83 -12.82
CA ILE A 178 -17.25 25.94 -12.41
C ILE A 178 -16.70 26.67 -13.64
N GLN A 179 -16.56 27.98 -13.54
CA GLN A 179 -16.03 28.84 -14.59
C GLN A 179 -14.72 29.46 -14.11
N ALA A 180 -13.70 29.42 -14.95
CA ALA A 180 -12.43 30.06 -14.74
C ALA A 180 -12.50 31.56 -15.09
N PRO A 181 -11.58 32.39 -14.58
CA PRO A 181 -11.47 33.80 -14.96
C PRO A 181 -11.23 34.03 -16.45
N SER A 182 -10.73 33.01 -17.15
CA SER A 182 -10.50 32.99 -18.59
C SER A 182 -11.72 32.48 -19.38
N ASP A 183 -12.90 32.47 -18.77
CA ASP A 183 -14.18 31.98 -19.31
C ASP A 183 -14.25 30.49 -19.66
N HIS A 184 -13.16 29.75 -19.49
CA HIS A 184 -13.13 28.29 -19.59
C HIS A 184 -14.04 27.63 -18.55
N VAL A 185 -14.80 26.60 -18.98
CA VAL A 185 -15.80 25.93 -18.15
C VAL A 185 -15.36 24.52 -17.79
N PHE A 186 -15.51 24.13 -16.54
CA PHE A 186 -15.10 22.83 -16.03
C PHE A 186 -16.23 22.13 -15.29
N LEU A 187 -16.22 20.81 -15.35
CA LEU A 187 -17.01 19.94 -14.50
C LEU A 187 -16.13 19.35 -13.42
N GLU A 188 -16.54 19.53 -12.17
CA GLU A 188 -15.85 18.99 -11.01
C GLU A 188 -16.72 17.92 -10.35
N PHE A 189 -16.34 16.67 -10.55
CA PHE A 189 -17.04 15.49 -10.04
C PHE A 189 -16.54 15.16 -8.65
N TRP A 190 -17.43 15.16 -7.66
CA TRP A 190 -17.12 14.84 -6.28
C TRP A 190 -17.80 13.55 -5.85
N LYS A 191 -17.07 12.75 -5.06
CA LYS A 191 -17.66 11.75 -4.18
C LYS A 191 -17.10 11.87 -2.77
N LYS A 192 -17.95 11.65 -1.78
CA LYS A 192 -17.59 11.66 -0.36
C LYS A 192 -18.23 10.48 0.34
N ASP A 193 -17.40 9.68 0.99
CA ASP A 193 -17.81 8.70 1.99
C ASP A 193 -17.97 9.43 3.33
N MET A 194 -19.20 9.47 3.83
CA MET A 194 -19.56 10.16 5.07
C MET A 194 -19.10 9.40 6.32
N ASP A 195 -18.89 8.09 6.23
CA ASP A 195 -18.45 7.26 7.35
C ASP A 195 -16.93 7.31 7.49
N LYS A 196 -16.23 7.08 6.37
CA LYS A 196 -14.76 7.07 6.33
C LYS A 196 -14.16 8.47 6.20
N ARG A 197 -15.00 9.49 6.00
CA ARG A 197 -14.61 10.88 5.70
C ARG A 197 -13.66 11.05 4.52
N ASN A 198 -13.54 10.03 3.67
CA ASN A 198 -12.73 10.07 2.47
C ASN A 198 -13.50 10.80 1.36
N SER A 199 -12.80 11.70 0.67
CA SER A 199 -13.34 12.38 -0.50
C SER A 199 -12.42 12.16 -1.69
N SER A 200 -13.00 12.08 -2.88
CA SER A 200 -12.24 12.11 -4.12
C SER A 200 -12.98 12.94 -5.14
N TYR A 201 -12.22 13.68 -5.93
CA TYR A 201 -12.76 14.47 -7.02
C TYR A 201 -11.94 14.30 -8.30
N LEU A 202 -12.55 14.66 -9.42
CA LEU A 202 -11.91 14.78 -10.72
C LEU A 202 -12.47 16.03 -11.40
N ILE A 203 -11.57 16.85 -11.96
CA ILE A 203 -11.93 18.06 -12.70
C ILE A 203 -11.67 17.80 -14.17
N CYS A 204 -12.66 18.06 -15.01
CA CYS A 204 -12.59 17.93 -16.46
C CYS A 204 -12.92 19.27 -17.11
N HIS A 205 -12.10 19.70 -18.07
CA HIS A 205 -12.40 20.85 -18.90
C HIS A 205 -13.38 20.46 -19.99
N ILE A 206 -14.37 21.31 -20.26
CA ILE A 206 -15.45 21.04 -21.22
C ILE A 206 -15.55 22.15 -22.26
N GLY A 207 -15.90 21.78 -23.49
CA GLY A 207 -16.18 22.72 -24.56
C GLY A 207 -17.68 22.93 -24.78
N GLU A 208 -18.00 23.85 -25.70
CA GLU A 208 -19.37 24.21 -26.08
C GLU A 208 -20.14 23.05 -26.73
N GLU A 209 -19.43 22.04 -27.25
CA GLU A 209 -19.99 20.84 -27.85
C GLU A 209 -20.59 19.87 -26.83
N LEU A 210 -20.21 20.00 -25.54
CA LEU A 210 -20.59 19.03 -24.52
C LEU A 210 -22.10 18.83 -24.41
N PRO A 211 -22.96 19.86 -24.36
CA PRO A 211 -24.41 19.66 -24.22
C PRO A 211 -25.00 18.77 -25.31
N ASP A 212 -24.54 18.88 -26.56
CA ASP A 212 -25.06 18.11 -27.68
C ASP A 212 -24.52 16.66 -27.66
N LEU A 213 -23.24 16.48 -27.34
CA LEU A 213 -22.66 15.15 -27.09
C LEU A 213 -23.36 14.46 -25.91
N PHE A 214 -23.75 15.23 -24.90
CA PHE A 214 -24.43 14.72 -23.73
C PHE A 214 -25.83 14.20 -24.06
N GLU A 215 -26.60 14.87 -24.94
CA GLU A 215 -27.90 14.35 -25.40
C GLU A 215 -27.73 13.02 -26.17
N GLN A 216 -26.72 12.92 -27.05
CA GLN A 216 -26.42 11.65 -27.74
C GLN A 216 -26.05 10.52 -26.76
N PHE A 217 -25.28 10.85 -25.72
CA PHE A 217 -24.97 9.92 -24.64
C PHE A 217 -26.23 9.46 -23.90
N MET A 218 -27.14 10.38 -23.60
CA MET A 218 -28.39 10.10 -22.90
C MET A 218 -29.29 9.15 -23.70
N ASP A 219 -29.42 9.35 -25.00
CA ASP A 219 -30.19 8.47 -25.89
C ASP A 219 -29.57 7.07 -25.98
N SER A 220 -28.25 7.02 -26.09
CA SER A 220 -27.49 5.76 -26.10
C SER A 220 -27.63 5.01 -24.78
N ALA A 221 -27.60 5.72 -23.64
CA ALA A 221 -27.81 5.17 -22.31
C ALA A 221 -29.21 4.61 -22.13
N GLN A 222 -30.25 5.36 -22.53
CA GLN A 222 -31.62 4.87 -22.47
C GLN A 222 -31.81 3.59 -23.29
N THR A 223 -31.23 3.54 -24.49
CA THR A 223 -31.26 2.36 -25.36
C THR A 223 -30.54 1.17 -24.71
N TRP A 224 -29.38 1.41 -24.12
CA TRP A 224 -28.60 0.39 -23.42
C TRP A 224 -29.34 -0.20 -22.21
N PHE A 225 -29.98 0.65 -21.40
CA PHE A 225 -30.84 0.20 -20.29
C PHE A 225 -32.05 -0.59 -20.79
N LYS A 226 -32.73 -0.13 -21.86
CA LYS A 226 -33.89 -0.82 -22.44
C LYS A 226 -33.56 -2.22 -22.97
N ARG A 227 -32.35 -2.42 -23.51
CA ARG A 227 -31.88 -3.73 -24.00
C ARG A 227 -31.53 -4.73 -22.88
N GLY A 228 -31.52 -4.29 -21.62
CA GLY A 228 -31.29 -5.17 -20.47
C GLY A 228 -29.83 -5.45 -20.14
N TYR A 229 -28.86 -4.84 -20.84
CA TYR A 229 -27.42 -5.00 -20.56
C TYR A 229 -27.04 -4.58 -19.13
N SER A 230 -27.78 -3.64 -18.53
CA SER A 230 -27.60 -3.26 -17.12
C SER A 230 -27.89 -4.39 -16.12
N ASN A 231 -28.70 -5.37 -16.53
CA ASN A 231 -29.15 -6.50 -15.72
C ASN A 231 -28.40 -7.80 -16.05
N GLU A 232 -27.43 -7.74 -16.96
CA GLU A 232 -26.66 -8.90 -17.37
C GLU A 232 -25.84 -9.42 -16.18
N ASN A 233 -26.06 -10.69 -15.84
CA ASN A 233 -25.32 -11.37 -14.79
C ASN A 233 -24.04 -11.97 -15.36
N SER A 234 -23.13 -11.09 -15.75
CA SER A 234 -21.83 -11.44 -16.34
C SER A 234 -20.70 -11.35 -15.31
N ASP A 235 -19.71 -12.22 -15.50
CA ASP A 235 -18.41 -12.18 -14.82
C ASP A 235 -17.43 -11.22 -15.50
N LEU A 236 -17.85 -10.63 -16.62
CA LEU A 236 -17.10 -9.63 -17.38
C LEU A 236 -17.73 -8.25 -17.23
N TRP A 237 -16.94 -7.24 -17.56
CA TRP A 237 -17.45 -5.88 -17.72
C TRP A 237 -18.34 -5.83 -18.96
N VAL A 238 -19.55 -5.30 -18.80
CA VAL A 238 -20.42 -4.98 -19.94
C VAL A 238 -20.30 -3.49 -20.21
N SER A 239 -19.66 -3.15 -21.31
CA SER A 239 -19.49 -1.77 -21.75
C SER A 239 -20.86 -1.16 -22.08
N GLY A 240 -21.09 0.03 -21.54
CA GLY A 240 -22.21 0.88 -21.91
C GLY A 240 -21.80 1.98 -22.88
N PRO A 241 -22.67 2.97 -23.10
CA PRO A 241 -22.33 4.15 -23.90
C PRO A 241 -21.14 4.90 -23.30
N SER A 242 -20.38 5.53 -24.18
CA SER A 242 -19.26 6.40 -23.83
C SER A 242 -19.24 7.60 -24.77
N ILE A 243 -18.93 8.78 -24.24
CA ILE A 243 -18.62 9.97 -25.03
C ILE A 243 -17.28 10.53 -24.59
N SER A 244 -16.46 10.90 -25.57
CA SER A 244 -15.26 11.71 -25.34
C SER A 244 -15.62 13.19 -25.46
N PHE A 245 -14.96 14.02 -24.68
CA PHE A 245 -15.04 15.46 -24.75
C PHE A 245 -13.69 16.05 -24.34
N CYS A 246 -13.29 17.13 -25.00
CA CYS A 246 -11.97 17.72 -24.82
C CYS A 246 -12.12 19.22 -24.75
N GLY A 247 -12.02 19.79 -23.56
CA GLY A 247 -11.91 21.24 -23.48
C GLY A 247 -10.49 21.75 -23.81
N THR A 248 -9.43 20.92 -23.72
CA THR A 248 -8.04 21.37 -23.98
C THR A 248 -7.31 20.42 -24.90
N SER A 249 -6.22 20.89 -25.52
CA SER A 249 -5.28 20.05 -26.27
C SER A 249 -4.40 19.15 -25.39
N LEU A 250 -4.39 19.35 -24.07
CA LEU A 250 -3.49 18.64 -23.15
C LEU A 250 -4.13 17.39 -22.53
N CYS A 251 -5.46 17.32 -22.48
CA CYS A 251 -6.17 16.21 -21.88
C CYS A 251 -7.46 15.89 -22.63
N GLU A 252 -7.67 14.61 -22.89
CA GLU A 252 -8.95 14.06 -23.29
C GLU A 252 -9.73 13.61 -22.04
N SER A 253 -11.02 13.90 -22.00
CA SER A 253 -11.91 13.39 -20.96
C SER A 253 -13.02 12.55 -21.59
N TRP A 254 -13.58 11.63 -20.82
CA TRP A 254 -14.73 10.86 -21.27
C TRP A 254 -15.68 10.57 -20.13
N LEU A 255 -16.94 10.37 -20.50
CA LEU A 255 -18.00 9.89 -19.63
C LEU A 255 -18.51 8.58 -20.20
N SER A 256 -18.57 7.54 -19.36
CA SER A 256 -19.12 6.25 -19.75
C SER A 256 -20.01 5.64 -18.67
N LEU A 257 -20.89 4.75 -19.11
CA LEU A 257 -21.57 3.79 -18.25
C LEU A 257 -20.93 2.41 -18.45
N ALA A 258 -20.81 1.64 -17.39
CA ALA A 258 -20.44 0.24 -17.50
C ALA A 258 -21.07 -0.59 -16.39
N LYS A 259 -21.44 -1.83 -16.70
CA LYS A 259 -21.85 -2.82 -15.70
C LYS A 259 -20.61 -3.54 -15.20
N THR A 260 -20.39 -3.50 -13.89
CA THR A 260 -19.30 -4.24 -13.26
C THR A 260 -19.60 -5.75 -13.17
N PRO A 261 -18.56 -6.60 -13.17
CA PRO A 261 -18.69 -8.05 -12.93
C PRO A 261 -19.49 -8.32 -11.65
N ARG A 262 -20.65 -8.99 -11.77
CA ARG A 262 -21.58 -9.28 -10.66
C ARG A 262 -21.97 -8.07 -9.77
N GLY A 263 -21.63 -6.84 -10.16
CA GLY A 263 -21.78 -5.64 -9.34
C GLY A 263 -22.72 -4.61 -9.95
N PRO A 264 -22.82 -3.39 -9.41
CA PRO A 264 -23.71 -2.37 -9.94
C PRO A 264 -23.24 -1.83 -11.29
N VAL A 265 -24.16 -1.17 -12.01
CA VAL A 265 -23.78 -0.22 -13.07
C VAL A 265 -23.02 0.94 -12.43
N ARG A 266 -22.00 1.46 -13.10
CA ARG A 266 -21.22 2.61 -12.64
C ARG A 266 -21.25 3.72 -13.69
N ILE A 267 -21.28 4.95 -13.19
CA ILE A 267 -20.92 6.14 -13.96
C ILE A 267 -19.41 6.31 -13.81
N ILE A 268 -18.70 6.44 -14.92
CA ILE A 268 -17.26 6.56 -14.96
C ILE A 268 -16.90 7.84 -15.71
N ILE A 269 -16.14 8.71 -15.06
CA ILE A 269 -15.47 9.84 -15.69
C ILE A 269 -14.00 9.50 -15.76
N GLY A 270 -13.44 9.58 -16.95
CA GLY A 270 -12.01 9.43 -17.15
C GLY A 270 -11.40 10.67 -17.73
N ARG A 271 -10.11 10.81 -17.46
CA ARG A 271 -9.25 11.84 -18.02
C ARG A 271 -7.92 11.19 -18.36
N LYS A 272 -7.39 11.51 -19.54
CA LYS A 272 -6.09 11.04 -20.02
C LYS A 272 -5.27 12.20 -20.56
N ASP A 273 -4.04 12.33 -20.09
CA ASP A 273 -3.09 13.31 -20.62
C ASP A 273 -2.39 12.80 -21.89
N LEU A 274 -1.63 13.67 -22.56
CA LEU A 274 -0.87 13.33 -23.77
C LEU A 274 0.20 12.25 -23.55
N LYS A 275 0.64 12.04 -22.31
CA LYS A 275 1.63 11.00 -21.94
C LYS A 275 0.98 9.66 -21.62
N GLY A 276 -0.34 9.59 -21.64
CA GLY A 276 -1.11 8.39 -21.38
C GLY A 276 -1.46 8.17 -19.90
N ASN A 277 -1.10 9.10 -19.01
CA ASN A 277 -1.50 9.03 -17.61
C ASN A 277 -3.02 9.18 -17.54
N THR A 278 -3.65 8.17 -16.95
CA THR A 278 -5.11 8.09 -16.88
C THR A 278 -5.56 8.21 -15.44
N ARG A 279 -6.54 9.07 -15.19
CA ARG A 279 -7.24 9.17 -13.93
C ARG A 279 -8.71 8.90 -14.14
N THR A 280 -9.31 8.18 -13.20
CA THR A 280 -10.73 7.86 -13.25
C THR A 280 -11.41 8.22 -11.95
N TRP A 281 -12.64 8.70 -12.09
CA TRP A 281 -13.59 8.85 -11.02
C TRP A 281 -14.80 8.00 -11.36
N SER A 282 -15.35 7.28 -10.38
CA SER A 282 -16.55 6.50 -10.62
C SER A 282 -17.41 6.36 -9.37
N VAL A 283 -18.71 6.23 -9.60
CA VAL A 283 -19.72 6.00 -8.57
C VAL A 283 -20.75 4.96 -9.04
N PRO A 284 -21.36 4.20 -8.12
CA PRO A 284 -22.49 3.34 -8.46
C PRO A 284 -23.63 4.17 -9.02
N TYR A 285 -24.17 3.76 -10.16
CA TYR A 285 -25.38 4.33 -10.73
C TYR A 285 -26.58 3.99 -9.85
N ARG A 286 -27.41 4.98 -9.54
CA ARG A 286 -28.71 4.80 -8.86
C ARG A 286 -29.85 5.29 -9.75
N LYS A 287 -31.04 4.74 -9.51
CA LYS A 287 -32.25 5.12 -10.27
C LYS A 287 -32.47 6.64 -10.18
N GLY A 288 -32.52 7.29 -11.34
CA GLY A 288 -32.68 8.73 -11.48
C GLY A 288 -31.38 9.53 -11.62
N ASP A 289 -30.21 8.92 -11.41
CA ASP A 289 -28.92 9.62 -11.54
C ASP A 289 -28.68 10.09 -12.98
N LEU A 290 -29.16 9.34 -13.98
CA LEU A 290 -29.03 9.72 -15.38
C LEU A 290 -29.84 10.99 -15.70
N SER A 291 -31.06 11.11 -15.16
CA SER A 291 -31.88 12.32 -15.31
C SER A 291 -31.29 13.52 -14.57
N ARG A 292 -30.64 13.29 -13.42
CA ARG A 292 -29.91 14.34 -12.69
C ARG A 292 -28.69 14.79 -13.47
N LEU A 293 -27.92 13.86 -14.04
CA LEU A 293 -26.78 14.16 -14.90
C LEU A 293 -27.22 14.96 -16.14
N ALA A 294 -28.37 14.62 -16.74
CA ALA A 294 -28.98 15.41 -17.83
C ALA A 294 -29.34 16.84 -17.47
N ALA A 295 -29.58 17.14 -16.19
CA ALA A 295 -29.81 18.50 -15.78
C ALA A 295 -28.56 19.39 -15.93
N LEU A 296 -27.34 18.82 -16.08
CA LEU A 296 -26.10 19.58 -16.34
C LEU A 296 -26.17 20.39 -17.64
N ARG A 297 -26.97 19.98 -18.62
CA ARG A 297 -27.10 20.71 -19.89
C ARG A 297 -27.58 22.14 -19.68
N HIS A 298 -28.41 22.40 -18.66
CA HIS A 298 -29.01 23.72 -18.45
C HIS A 298 -27.96 24.75 -18.01
N PRO A 299 -27.22 24.53 -16.90
CA PRO A 299 -26.17 25.46 -16.51
C PRO A 299 -25.03 25.51 -17.54
N VAL A 300 -24.69 24.38 -18.19
CA VAL A 300 -23.63 24.40 -19.22
C VAL A 300 -24.04 25.22 -20.45
N LYS A 301 -25.26 25.03 -20.98
CA LYS A 301 -25.77 25.85 -22.10
C LYS A 301 -25.86 27.32 -21.73
N GLN A 302 -26.29 27.64 -20.50
CA GLN A 302 -26.37 29.02 -20.04
C GLN A 302 -24.99 29.70 -20.09
N VAL A 303 -23.96 29.06 -19.54
CA VAL A 303 -22.60 29.63 -19.52
C VAL A 303 -22.08 29.87 -20.93
N PHE A 304 -22.24 28.91 -21.86
CA PHE A 304 -21.77 29.10 -23.24
C PHE A 304 -22.62 30.07 -24.07
N SER A 305 -23.91 30.24 -23.75
CA SER A 305 -24.79 31.20 -24.45
C SER A 305 -24.58 32.65 -23.99
N GLU A 306 -24.08 32.86 -22.77
CA GLU A 306 -23.80 34.22 -22.23
C GLU A 306 -22.44 34.77 -22.72
N THR A 307 -21.58 33.91 -23.28
CA THR A 307 -20.26 34.26 -23.85
C THR A 307 -20.23 34.46 -25.37
N GLY A 308 -21.35 34.26 -26.08
CA GLY A 308 -21.47 34.44 -27.54
C GLY A 308 -22.26 35.69 -27.92
#